data_AF-A0A1R3WUH4-F1
#
_entry.id   AF-A0A1R3WUH4-F1
#
_cell.length_a   1.000
_cell.length_b   1.000
_cell.length_c   1.000
_cell.angle_alpha   90.00
_cell.angle_beta   90.00
_cell.angle_gamma   90.00
#
_symmetry.space_group_name_H-M   'P 1'
#
loop_
_entity.id
_entity.type
_entity.pdbx_description
1 polymer ?
#
loop_
_entity_poly.entity_id
_entity_poly.type
_entity_poly.pdbx_seq_one_letter_code
_entity_poly.pdbx_strand_id
1 'polypeptide(L)'
;MASTRSFAVALFAAATLALTSCAPSVSGDGDLTATDQDAVRAITTAEADAGGRAFELDTDDGQWQVHVAVGDREVEVRVSADGSRAESSDDSDDIDADDAAALAATTTTLADAIRIAATHASGGARIDEATLEQDGGSPVWTVDLAGGSTVRVSGIDGSVR
;
A
#
# COMPACT_ATOMS: atom_id res chain seq x y z
N MET A 1 -51.68 -18.73 63.26
CA MET A 1 -50.41 -17.99 63.33
C MET A 1 -50.29 -17.25 62.00
N ALA A 2 -50.61 -15.94 61.95
CA ALA A 2 -49.66 -14.82 61.92
C ALA A 2 -48.59 -15.04 60.81
N SER A 3 -48.32 -14.15 59.85
CA SER A 3 -48.44 -12.69 59.86
C SER A 3 -48.23 -12.15 58.44
N THR A 4 -48.86 -11.01 58.19
CA THR A 4 -48.73 -10.06 57.07
C THR A 4 -47.30 -9.65 56.75
N ARG A 5 -46.99 -9.32 55.47
CA ARG A 5 -46.45 -8.01 55.04
C ARG A 5 -46.15 -7.92 53.54
N SER A 6 -46.97 -7.11 52.87
CA SER A 6 -46.66 -6.44 51.60
C SER A 6 -45.44 -5.53 51.75
N PHE A 7 -44.61 -5.46 50.70
CA PHE A 7 -43.86 -4.25 50.35
C PHE A 7 -43.79 -4.14 48.83
N ALA A 8 -44.33 -3.04 48.33
CA ALA A 8 -44.20 -2.55 46.96
C ALA A 8 -43.01 -1.61 46.87
N VAL A 9 -42.10 -1.78 45.91
CA VAL A 9 -41.05 -0.84 45.43
C VAL A 9 -40.50 -1.51 44.15
N ALA A 10 -40.18 -0.90 43.02
CA ALA A 10 -40.47 0.39 42.41
C ALA A 10 -40.16 0.20 40.90
N LEU A 11 -40.88 0.94 40.07
CA LEU A 11 -40.57 1.16 38.67
C LEU A 11 -39.25 1.93 38.57
N PHE A 12 -38.26 1.43 37.82
CA PHE A 12 -37.16 2.25 37.30
C PHE A 12 -36.83 1.85 35.86
N ALA A 13 -36.98 2.84 34.99
CA ALA A 13 -36.64 2.82 33.58
C ALA A 13 -35.13 2.98 33.38
N ALA A 14 -34.58 2.33 32.36
CA ALA A 14 -33.53 2.86 31.50
C ALA A 14 -33.36 1.92 30.28
N ALA A 15 -33.96 2.31 29.15
CA ALA A 15 -33.62 1.72 27.86
C ALA A 15 -32.24 2.26 27.47
N THR A 16 -31.22 1.41 27.46
CA THR A 16 -29.90 1.73 26.94
C THR A 16 -29.98 1.74 25.42
N LEU A 17 -30.11 2.93 24.83
CA LEU A 17 -29.80 3.13 23.41
C LEU A 17 -28.30 2.90 23.24
N ALA A 18 -27.94 1.74 22.68
CA ALA A 18 -26.60 1.51 22.16
C ALA A 18 -26.42 2.40 20.93
N LEU A 19 -25.78 3.56 21.13
CA LEU A 19 -25.21 4.33 20.04
C LEU A 19 -24.05 3.50 19.49
N THR A 20 -24.27 2.83 18.35
CA THR A 20 -23.18 2.36 17.50
C THR A 20 -22.39 3.59 17.07
N SER A 21 -21.30 3.86 17.79
CA SER A 21 -20.25 4.73 17.27
C SER A 21 -19.57 3.97 16.14
N CYS A 22 -19.73 4.43 14.90
CA CYS A 22 -18.73 4.14 13.87
C CYS A 22 -17.44 4.79 14.35
N ALA A 23 -16.55 3.99 14.94
CA ALA A 23 -15.15 4.38 15.07
C ALA A 23 -14.57 4.43 13.65
N PRO A 24 -13.78 5.46 13.29
CA PRO A 24 -12.99 5.38 12.08
C PRO A 24 -12.05 4.17 12.23
N SER A 25 -12.11 3.25 11.27
CA SER A 25 -11.07 2.25 11.09
C SER A 25 -9.80 3.00 10.75
N VAL A 26 -8.94 3.21 11.75
CA VAL A 26 -7.54 3.55 11.51
C VAL A 26 -6.95 2.28 10.90
N SER A 27 -6.76 2.29 9.59
CA SER A 27 -5.89 1.32 8.92
C SER A 27 -4.54 1.35 9.63
N GLY A 28 -4.05 0.19 10.04
CA GLY A 28 -2.99 0.06 11.01
C GLY A 28 -1.70 0.73 10.56
N ASP A 29 -1.14 1.57 11.43
CA ASP A 29 0.25 2.02 11.40
C ASP A 29 1.18 0.81 11.66
N GLY A 30 1.36 -0.04 10.66
CA GLY A 30 2.54 -0.89 10.56
C GLY A 30 3.67 -0.05 9.99
N ASP A 31 4.23 0.91 10.75
CA ASP A 31 5.34 1.77 10.29
C ASP A 31 6.58 0.89 10.04
N LEU A 32 6.63 0.30 8.85
CA LEU A 32 7.87 -0.09 8.23
C LEU A 32 8.71 1.18 8.14
N THR A 33 9.81 1.22 8.90
CA THR A 33 10.87 2.21 8.65
C THR A 33 11.64 1.82 7.39
N ALA A 34 10.91 1.67 6.29
CA ALA A 34 11.33 1.14 5.02
C ALA A 34 12.13 2.21 4.27
N THR A 35 13.40 1.94 3.99
CA THR A 35 14.23 2.88 3.24
C THR A 35 14.01 2.73 1.74
N ASP A 36 14.38 3.75 0.96
CA ASP A 36 14.44 3.65 -0.50
C ASP A 36 15.27 2.46 -1.00
N GLN A 37 16.31 2.06 -0.25
CA GLN A 37 17.13 0.90 -0.57
C GLN A 37 16.41 -0.43 -0.34
N ASP A 38 15.59 -0.51 0.72
CA ASP A 38 14.79 -1.69 1.02
C ASP A 38 13.66 -1.84 0.00
N ALA A 39 13.00 -0.73 -0.36
CA ALA A 39 11.97 -0.67 -1.40
C ALA A 39 12.50 -1.17 -2.76
N VAL A 40 13.64 -0.61 -3.21
CA VAL A 40 14.30 -1.03 -4.46
C VAL A 40 14.69 -2.51 -4.43
N ARG A 41 15.14 -3.00 -3.27
CA ARG A 41 15.48 -4.42 -3.09
C ARG A 41 14.22 -5.30 -3.15
N ALA A 42 13.12 -4.86 -2.53
CA ALA A 42 11.86 -5.57 -2.56
C ALA A 42 11.30 -5.73 -3.98
N ILE A 43 11.29 -4.65 -4.76
CA ILE A 43 10.89 -4.67 -6.17
C ILE A 43 11.73 -5.67 -6.96
N THR A 44 13.06 -5.61 -6.81
CA THR A 44 13.96 -6.53 -7.53
C THR A 44 13.70 -7.99 -7.15
N THR A 45 13.44 -8.26 -5.87
CA THR A 45 13.11 -9.60 -5.36
C THR A 45 11.78 -10.08 -5.93
N ALA A 46 10.75 -9.25 -5.94
CA ALA A 46 9.42 -9.59 -6.46
C ALA A 46 9.43 -9.84 -7.98
N GLU A 47 10.08 -8.96 -8.76
CA GLU A 47 10.21 -9.15 -10.21
C GLU A 47 10.95 -10.44 -10.55
N ALA A 48 11.99 -10.80 -9.77
CA ALA A 48 12.72 -12.05 -9.96
C ALA A 48 11.92 -13.30 -9.57
N ASP A 49 11.05 -13.20 -8.55
CA ASP A 49 10.19 -14.29 -8.09
C ASP A 49 9.02 -14.55 -9.06
N ALA A 50 8.31 -13.48 -9.45
CA ALA A 50 7.14 -13.57 -10.34
C ALA A 50 7.51 -13.65 -11.83
N GLY A 51 8.67 -13.14 -12.24
CA GLY A 51 9.14 -13.15 -13.64
C GLY A 51 8.51 -12.07 -14.53
N GLY A 52 8.14 -10.93 -13.94
CA GLY A 52 7.44 -9.84 -14.62
C GLY A 52 8.03 -8.46 -14.35
N ARG A 53 7.21 -7.41 -14.50
CA ARG A 53 7.57 -6.02 -14.22
C ARG A 53 6.67 -5.43 -13.15
N ALA A 54 7.25 -4.84 -12.12
CA ALA A 54 6.49 -4.20 -11.06
C ALA A 54 5.85 -2.89 -11.55
N PHE A 55 4.63 -2.64 -11.10
CA PHE A 55 3.89 -1.41 -11.40
C PHE A 55 3.30 -0.73 -10.15
N GLU A 56 3.33 -1.40 -9.02
CA GLU A 56 2.92 -0.86 -7.73
C GLU A 56 3.75 -1.47 -6.60
N LEU A 57 4.01 -0.68 -5.57
CA LEU A 57 4.65 -1.04 -4.32
C LEU A 57 3.93 -0.33 -3.18
N ASP A 58 3.57 -1.06 -2.15
CA ASP A 58 3.03 -0.52 -0.91
C ASP A 58 3.59 -1.26 0.31
N THR A 59 3.14 -0.85 1.49
CA THR A 59 3.45 -1.51 2.75
C THR A 59 2.17 -2.00 3.43
N ASP A 60 2.09 -3.30 3.72
CA ASP A 60 0.98 -3.93 4.43
C ASP A 60 1.51 -4.84 5.54
N ASP A 61 0.93 -4.76 6.74
CA ASP A 61 1.26 -5.61 7.89
C ASP A 61 2.77 -5.77 8.22
N GLY A 62 3.59 -4.76 7.94
CA GLY A 62 5.03 -4.83 8.19
C GLY A 62 5.84 -5.54 7.10
N GLN A 63 5.25 -5.74 5.93
CA GLN A 63 5.85 -6.32 4.73
C GLN A 63 5.69 -5.37 3.54
N TRP A 64 6.52 -5.56 2.52
CA TRP A 64 6.26 -4.95 1.22
C TRP A 64 5.25 -5.81 0.48
N GLN A 65 4.30 -5.18 -0.19
CA GLN A 65 3.49 -5.82 -1.21
C GLN A 65 3.84 -5.18 -2.56
N VAL A 66 4.15 -6.03 -3.54
CA VAL A 66 4.60 -5.61 -4.88
C VAL A 66 3.70 -6.24 -5.92
N HIS A 67 3.01 -5.43 -6.70
CA HIS A 67 2.20 -5.92 -7.80
C HIS A 67 3.05 -5.99 -9.07
N VAL A 68 3.12 -7.19 -9.65
CA VAL A 68 3.99 -7.52 -10.78
C VAL A 68 3.14 -7.98 -11.97
N ALA A 69 3.27 -7.29 -13.10
CA ALA A 69 2.62 -7.69 -14.33
C ALA A 69 3.37 -8.87 -14.98
N VAL A 70 2.69 -10.00 -15.16
CA VAL A 70 3.18 -11.21 -15.83
C VAL A 70 2.25 -11.54 -16.99
N GLY A 71 2.55 -10.98 -18.17
CA GLY A 71 1.66 -11.08 -19.32
C GLY A 71 0.44 -10.18 -19.16
N ASP A 72 -0.75 -10.78 -19.17
CA ASP A 72 -2.06 -10.13 -18.95
C ASP A 72 -2.57 -10.30 -17.52
N ARG A 73 -1.72 -10.78 -16.61
CA ARG A 73 -2.08 -11.04 -15.22
C ARG A 73 -1.24 -10.24 -14.25
N GLU A 74 -1.80 -10.04 -13.07
CA GLU A 74 -1.12 -9.48 -11.93
C GLU A 74 -0.69 -10.59 -10.97
N VAL A 75 0.50 -10.44 -10.40
CA VAL A 75 0.97 -11.27 -9.29
C VAL A 75 1.35 -10.34 -8.15
N GLU A 76 0.65 -10.46 -7.03
CA GLU A 76 1.00 -9.81 -5.78
C GLU A 76 2.10 -10.62 -5.08
N VAL A 77 3.25 -10.00 -4.82
CA VAL A 77 4.34 -10.64 -4.07
C VAL A 77 4.53 -9.91 -2.74
N ARG A 78 4.32 -10.63 -1.63
CA ARG A 78 4.72 -10.15 -0.31
C ARG A 78 6.21 -10.41 -0.08
N VAL A 79 6.95 -9.36 0.24
CA VAL A 79 8.40 -9.41 0.47
C VAL A 79 8.71 -8.98 1.90
N SER A 80 9.70 -9.64 2.52
CA SER A 80 10.18 -9.31 3.86
C SER A 80 10.49 -7.81 4.00
N ALA A 81 10.32 -7.24 5.19
CA ALA A 81 10.58 -5.82 5.48
C ALA A 81 11.92 -5.28 4.92
N ASP A 82 12.97 -6.10 4.97
CA ASP A 82 14.27 -5.79 4.40
C ASP A 82 14.36 -6.03 2.89
N GLY A 83 13.27 -6.22 2.17
CA GLY A 83 13.20 -6.49 0.73
C GLY A 83 13.94 -7.74 0.23
N SER A 84 14.54 -8.56 1.10
CA SER A 84 15.54 -9.57 0.69
C SER A 84 14.95 -10.93 0.32
N ARG A 85 13.67 -11.18 0.63
CA ARG A 85 13.03 -12.49 0.44
C ARG A 85 11.56 -12.33 0.08
N ALA A 86 11.14 -12.96 -1.01
CA ALA A 86 9.71 -13.20 -1.26
C ALA A 86 9.18 -14.23 -0.25
N GLU A 87 8.13 -13.86 0.48
CA GLU A 87 7.56 -14.65 1.57
C GLU A 87 6.28 -15.35 1.14
N SER A 88 5.50 -14.72 0.27
CA SER A 88 4.37 -15.33 -0.44
C SER A 88 4.14 -14.63 -1.77
N SER A 89 3.49 -15.34 -2.69
CA SER A 89 2.99 -14.79 -3.94
C SER A 89 1.55 -15.24 -4.11
N ASP A 90 0.66 -14.30 -4.39
CA ASP A 90 -0.73 -14.57 -4.72
C ASP A 90 -0.96 -14.11 -6.16
N ASP A 91 -1.48 -15.02 -6.96
CA ASP A 91 -1.75 -14.79 -8.37
C ASP A 91 -3.12 -14.13 -8.47
N SER A 92 -3.11 -12.81 -8.56
CA SER A 92 -4.29 -11.97 -8.61
C SER A 92 -4.90 -11.99 -10.01
N ASP A 93 -6.07 -11.34 -10.14
CA ASP A 93 -6.86 -11.28 -11.35
C ASP A 93 -6.07 -10.73 -12.57
N ASP A 94 -6.76 -10.58 -13.70
CA ASP A 94 -6.16 -9.91 -14.86
C ASP A 94 -5.72 -8.48 -14.45
N ILE A 95 -4.56 -8.02 -14.93
CA ILE A 95 -4.10 -6.65 -14.70
C ILE A 95 -5.12 -5.66 -15.27
N ASP A 96 -5.37 -4.55 -14.59
CA ASP A 96 -6.27 -3.51 -15.10
C ASP A 96 -5.75 -2.97 -16.46
N ALA A 97 -6.68 -2.66 -17.35
CA ALA A 97 -6.35 -2.21 -18.70
C ALA A 97 -5.59 -0.87 -18.70
N ASP A 98 -5.89 0.03 -17.76
CA ASP A 98 -5.21 1.32 -17.65
C ASP A 98 -3.77 1.14 -17.13
N ASP A 99 -3.54 0.23 -16.18
CA ASP A 99 -2.21 -0.10 -15.65
C ASP A 99 -1.37 -0.82 -16.70
N ALA A 100 -1.96 -1.78 -17.42
CA ALA A 100 -1.31 -2.44 -18.53
C ALA A 100 -0.90 -1.45 -19.63
N ALA A 101 -1.77 -0.48 -19.95
CA ALA A 101 -1.48 0.57 -20.92
C ALA A 101 -0.38 1.51 -20.44
N ALA A 102 -0.42 1.94 -19.18
CA ALA A 102 0.61 2.78 -18.57
C ALA A 102 1.96 2.04 -18.57
N LEU A 103 1.98 0.78 -18.16
CA LEU A 103 3.17 -0.05 -18.10
C LEU A 103 3.74 -0.33 -19.49
N ALA A 104 2.91 -0.49 -20.50
CA ALA A 104 3.36 -0.62 -21.89
C ALA A 104 3.99 0.68 -22.44
N ALA A 105 3.54 1.84 -21.97
CA ALA A 105 4.07 3.15 -22.38
C ALA A 105 5.31 3.59 -21.58
N THR A 106 5.55 2.99 -20.41
CA THR A 106 6.63 3.34 -19.49
C THR A 106 8.00 2.79 -19.92
N THR A 107 9.02 3.64 -19.81
CA THR A 107 10.45 3.29 -19.95
C THR A 107 11.20 3.32 -18.61
N THR A 108 10.93 4.29 -17.74
CA THR A 108 11.51 4.37 -16.39
C THR A 108 10.93 3.25 -15.52
N THR A 109 11.76 2.43 -14.88
CA THR A 109 11.25 1.36 -13.99
C THR A 109 10.76 1.93 -12.65
N LEU A 110 9.92 1.17 -11.93
CA LEU A 110 9.50 1.54 -10.57
C LEU A 110 10.70 1.73 -9.64
N ALA A 111 11.68 0.82 -9.70
CA ALA A 111 12.91 0.91 -8.92
C ALA A 111 13.72 2.18 -9.24
N ASP A 112 13.77 2.61 -10.50
CA ASP A 112 14.42 3.86 -10.88
C ASP A 112 13.64 5.09 -10.40
N ALA A 113 12.31 5.06 -10.49
CA ALA A 113 11.45 6.12 -9.99
C ALA A 113 11.65 6.36 -8.49
N ILE A 114 11.73 5.29 -7.70
CA ILE A 114 12.04 5.37 -6.25
C ILE A 114 13.41 6.00 -6.00
N ARG A 115 14.46 5.59 -6.73
CA ARG A 115 15.81 6.19 -6.59
C ARG A 115 15.81 7.68 -6.93
N ILE A 116 15.06 8.07 -7.98
CA ILE A 116 14.91 9.47 -8.39
C ILE A 116 14.18 10.27 -7.31
N ALA A 117 13.06 9.75 -6.81
CA ALA A 117 12.29 10.39 -5.74
C ALA A 117 13.11 10.54 -4.45
N ALA A 118 13.82 9.49 -4.03
CA ALA A 118 14.68 9.52 -2.85
C ALA A 118 15.82 10.54 -2.97
N THR A 119 16.41 10.68 -4.17
CA THR A 119 17.42 11.70 -4.45
C THR A 119 16.84 13.11 -4.32
N HIS A 120 15.60 13.32 -4.76
CA HIS A 120 14.90 14.60 -4.63
C HIS A 120 14.60 14.95 -3.16
N ALA A 121 14.29 13.94 -2.33
CA ALA A 121 13.98 14.09 -0.91
C ALA A 121 15.21 14.16 0.03
N SER A 122 16.41 14.40 -0.51
CA SER A 122 17.69 14.49 0.24
C SER A 122 18.32 13.17 0.73
N GLY A 123 17.86 12.01 0.21
CA GLY A 123 18.42 10.68 0.48
C GLY A 123 18.01 10.09 1.83
N GLY A 124 17.81 8.76 1.89
CA GLY A 124 17.29 8.09 3.07
C GLY A 124 15.80 8.36 3.31
N ALA A 125 15.07 8.67 2.23
CA ALA A 125 13.63 8.83 2.28
C ALA A 125 12.99 7.49 2.61
N ARG A 126 11.89 7.54 3.38
CA ARG A 126 11.05 6.38 3.61
C ARG A 126 9.95 6.39 2.58
N ILE A 127 9.71 5.24 1.97
CA ILE A 127 8.70 5.05 0.94
C ILE A 127 7.47 4.46 1.62
N ASP A 128 6.32 5.10 1.43
CA ASP A 128 5.03 4.59 1.90
C ASP A 128 4.37 3.79 0.77
N GLU A 129 4.28 4.40 -0.42
CA GLU A 129 3.63 3.82 -1.61
C GLU A 129 4.33 4.32 -2.88
N ALA A 130 4.32 3.52 -3.95
CA ALA A 130 4.74 3.96 -5.26
C ALA A 130 3.96 3.24 -6.37
N THR A 131 3.22 4.01 -7.16
CA THR A 131 2.22 3.49 -8.11
C THR A 131 2.40 4.08 -9.50
N LEU A 132 2.21 3.26 -10.54
CA LEU A 132 2.16 3.71 -11.93
C LEU A 132 0.76 4.22 -12.28
N GLU A 133 0.68 5.45 -12.77
CA GLU A 133 -0.58 6.04 -13.23
C GLU A 133 -0.47 6.54 -14.67
N GLN A 134 -1.62 6.81 -15.30
CA GLN A 134 -1.69 7.68 -16.47
C GLN A 134 -2.08 9.11 -16.10
N ASP A 135 -1.26 10.07 -16.51
CA ASP A 135 -1.54 11.50 -16.38
C ASP A 135 -1.53 12.15 -17.76
N GLY A 136 -2.71 12.57 -18.24
CA GLY A 136 -2.87 13.16 -19.56
C GLY A 136 -2.42 12.23 -20.71
N GLY A 137 -2.54 10.91 -20.52
CA GLY A 137 -2.10 9.89 -21.49
C GLY A 137 -0.59 9.64 -21.51
N SER A 138 0.15 10.15 -20.52
CA SER A 138 1.57 9.85 -20.32
C SER A 138 1.75 9.12 -18.98
N PRO A 139 2.60 8.08 -18.92
CA PRO A 139 2.83 7.39 -17.66
C PRO A 139 3.56 8.27 -16.65
N VAL A 140 3.13 8.19 -15.40
CA VAL A 140 3.71 8.85 -14.23
C VAL A 140 3.86 7.83 -13.12
N TRP A 141 5.02 7.81 -12.50
CA TRP A 141 5.19 7.20 -11.19
C TRP A 141 4.84 8.24 -10.12
N THR A 142 3.89 7.91 -9.25
CA THR A 142 3.61 8.65 -8.03
C THR A 142 4.33 7.94 -6.90
N VAL A 143 5.27 8.61 -6.22
CA VAL A 143 6.01 8.05 -5.08
C VAL A 143 5.68 8.84 -3.84
N ASP A 144 4.95 8.22 -2.93
CA ASP A 144 4.59 8.78 -1.64
C ASP A 144 5.66 8.43 -0.59
N LEU A 145 6.09 9.48 0.11
CA LEU A 145 7.14 9.42 1.11
C LEU A 145 6.53 9.59 2.51
N ALA A 146 7.13 8.90 3.48
CA ALA A 146 6.76 9.08 4.87
C ALA A 146 6.83 10.55 5.28
N GLY A 147 5.75 11.01 5.92
CA GLY A 147 5.54 12.43 6.21
C GLY A 147 4.66 13.14 5.19
N GLY A 148 4.06 12.41 4.24
CA GLY A 148 2.99 12.88 3.36
C GLY A 148 3.46 13.74 2.18
N SER A 149 4.70 13.56 1.74
CA SER A 149 5.22 14.23 0.55
C SER A 149 5.16 13.29 -0.64
N THR A 150 4.63 13.78 -1.76
CA THR A 150 4.53 13.02 -3.02
C THR A 150 5.53 13.55 -4.04
N VAL A 151 6.28 12.66 -4.68
CA VAL A 151 7.15 12.99 -5.82
C VAL A 151 6.60 12.32 -7.07
N ARG A 152 6.30 13.11 -8.10
CA ARG A 152 5.87 12.57 -9.41
C ARG A 152 7.07 12.47 -10.34
N VAL A 153 7.36 11.26 -10.81
CA VAL A 153 8.46 10.96 -11.71
C VAL A 153 7.90 10.52 -13.06
N SER A 154 8.48 11.05 -14.13
CA SER A 154 8.07 10.69 -15.47
C SER A 154 8.38 9.24 -15.81
N GLY A 155 7.34 8.49 -16.20
CA GLY A 155 7.50 7.13 -16.71
C GLY A 155 8.27 7.06 -18.03
N ILE A 156 8.45 8.18 -18.75
CA ILE A 156 9.12 8.22 -20.05
C ILE A 156 10.62 8.46 -19.93
N ASP A 157 11.03 9.43 -19.11
CA ASP A 157 12.41 9.93 -19.08
C ASP A 157 12.98 10.12 -17.67
N GLY A 158 12.20 9.81 -16.63
CA GLY A 158 12.63 9.92 -15.23
C GLY A 158 12.72 11.36 -14.72
N SER A 159 12.22 12.35 -15.45
CA SER A 159 12.15 13.73 -14.95
C SER A 159 11.13 13.87 -13.80
N VAL A 160 11.49 14.63 -12.77
CA VAL A 160 10.56 15.01 -11.68
C VAL A 160 9.65 16.15 -12.16
N ARG A 161 8.35 16.09 -11.85
CA ARG A 161 7.33 17.05 -12.31
C ARG A 161 6.57 17.71 -11.16
#